data_AF-A0A6A6RU52-F1
#
_entry.id   AF-A0A6A6RU52-F1
#
_cell.length_a   1.000
_cell.length_b   1.000
_cell.length_c   1.000
_cell.angle_alpha   90.00
_cell.angle_beta   90.00
_cell.angle_gamma   90.00
#
_symmetry.space_group_name_H-M   'P 1'
#
loop_
_entity.id
_entity.type
_entity.pdbx_description
1 polymer ?
#
loop_
_entity_poly.entity_id
_entity_poly.type
_entity_poly.pdbx_seq_one_letter_code
_entity_poly.pdbx_strand_id
1 'polypeptide(L)'
;MIFHLTNIVGVLSVLLIALIFQRISKHHKTTQRLTARLDADATILSALWQTDEWKVLHGLFDVFLTGSLPISPLNERCETSLRSWPEKRYLRRLVHMGILPLFIQNGGTSTRLDGPTEGYWGTRWLQGKKRACFEFVVPMAEGYSLTHMEKSALPNFRERRPWQMFVENLLDNKHGFRVCVSNEYGNALGDVSNPAPDHSQPLEIGATSCFEPLLPFKKDEVLQYGKGDVGRKFAYYVGEGKDAPGLLVAKRNPVVRVECPHFEKKKLDTWVYGMAVQAGVQQVWEEADLGDYTRAWSVQNSYQTLPAYFLGG
;
A
#
# COMPACT_ATOMS: atom_id res chain seq x y z
N MET A 1 -62.67 -26.76 25.89
CA MET A 1 -62.04 -25.46 25.50
C MET A 1 -60.51 -25.49 25.63
N ILE A 2 -59.93 -25.99 26.73
CA ILE A 2 -58.46 -26.05 26.96
C ILE A 2 -57.69 -26.87 25.91
N PHE A 3 -58.24 -28.01 25.46
CA PHE A 3 -57.61 -28.85 24.42
C PHE A 3 -57.48 -28.20 23.03
N HIS A 4 -58.33 -27.23 22.69
CA HIS A 4 -58.22 -26.54 21.40
C HIS A 4 -57.11 -25.48 21.41
N LEU A 5 -56.86 -24.85 22.56
CA LEU A 5 -55.79 -23.86 22.71
C LEU A 5 -54.39 -24.48 22.62
N THR A 6 -54.17 -25.66 23.21
CA THR A 6 -52.87 -26.35 23.14
C THR A 6 -52.51 -26.78 21.72
N ASN A 7 -53.49 -27.26 20.94
CA ASN A 7 -53.28 -27.61 19.54
C ASN A 7 -52.96 -26.38 18.67
N ILE A 8 -53.65 -25.25 18.89
CA ILE A 8 -53.38 -24.00 18.16
C ILE A 8 -51.97 -23.48 18.47
N VAL A 9 -51.55 -23.49 19.74
CA VAL A 9 -50.19 -23.06 20.14
C VAL A 9 -49.12 -23.99 19.56
N GLY A 10 -49.37 -25.30 19.54
CA GLY A 10 -48.45 -26.27 18.92
C GLY A 10 -48.25 -26.04 17.42
N VAL A 11 -49.35 -25.83 16.68
CA VAL A 11 -49.31 -25.55 15.23
C VAL A 11 -48.60 -24.22 14.96
N LEU A 12 -48.91 -23.17 15.71
CA LEU A 12 -48.25 -21.87 15.57
C LEU A 12 -46.75 -21.94 15.89
N SER A 13 -46.35 -22.74 16.88
CA SER A 13 -44.93 -22.95 17.23
C SER A 13 -44.17 -23.64 16.11
N VAL A 14 -44.74 -24.68 15.50
CA VAL A 14 -44.14 -25.38 14.36
C VAL A 14 -44.01 -24.45 13.14
N LEU A 15 -45.04 -23.65 12.86
CA LEU A 15 -45.01 -22.66 11.77
C LEU A 15 -43.96 -21.57 12.02
N LEU A 16 -43.85 -21.07 13.25
CA LEU A 16 -42.83 -20.07 13.61
C LEU A 16 -41.41 -20.65 13.46
N ILE A 17 -41.18 -21.87 13.93
CA ILE A 17 -39.88 -22.56 13.78
C ILE A 17 -39.56 -22.73 12.29
N ALA A 18 -40.51 -23.20 11.48
CA ALA A 18 -40.32 -23.35 10.03
C ALA A 18 -39.97 -22.01 9.34
N LEU A 19 -40.63 -20.91 9.71
CA LEU A 19 -40.34 -19.57 9.18
C LEU A 19 -38.95 -19.06 9.60
N ILE A 20 -38.54 -19.32 10.86
CA ILE A 20 -37.20 -18.98 11.36
C ILE A 20 -36.14 -19.77 10.57
N PHE A 21 -36.32 -21.09 10.41
CA PHE A 21 -35.41 -21.92 9.62
C PHE A 21 -35.32 -21.47 8.16
N GLN A 22 -36.45 -21.11 7.55
CA GLN A 22 -36.47 -20.59 6.18
C GLN A 22 -35.71 -19.25 6.07
N ARG A 23 -35.87 -18.35 7.05
CA ARG A 23 -35.09 -17.09 7.11
C ARG A 23 -33.60 -17.34 7.30
N ILE A 24 -33.21 -18.24 8.21
CA ILE A 24 -31.81 -18.60 8.46
C ILE A 24 -31.21 -19.21 7.18
N SER A 25 -31.89 -20.15 6.54
CA SER A 25 -31.42 -20.78 5.30
C SER A 25 -31.28 -19.76 4.17
N LYS A 26 -32.24 -18.84 4.02
CA LYS A 26 -32.17 -17.77 3.01
C LYS A 26 -31.01 -16.81 3.31
N HIS A 27 -30.82 -16.43 4.58
CA HIS A 27 -29.70 -15.59 5.00
C HIS A 27 -28.37 -16.28 4.72
N HIS A 28 -28.22 -17.55 5.13
CA HIS A 28 -27.01 -18.33 4.91
C HIS A 28 -26.66 -18.45 3.41
N LYS A 29 -27.66 -18.77 2.57
CA LYS A 29 -27.48 -18.79 1.09
C LYS A 29 -27.08 -17.42 0.54
N THR A 30 -27.61 -16.34 1.10
CA THR A 30 -27.27 -14.97 0.67
C THR A 30 -25.85 -14.62 1.08
N THR A 31 -25.46 -14.89 2.32
CA THR A 31 -24.09 -14.69 2.81
C THR A 31 -23.09 -15.50 2.01
N GLN A 32 -23.35 -16.80 1.79
CA GLN A 32 -22.48 -17.65 0.95
C GLN A 32 -22.32 -17.09 -0.47
N ARG A 33 -23.40 -16.62 -1.10
CA ARG A 33 -23.33 -16.00 -2.43
C ARG A 33 -22.55 -14.69 -2.43
N LEU A 34 -22.66 -13.88 -1.37
CA LEU A 34 -21.89 -12.65 -1.23
C LEU A 34 -20.41 -12.94 -1.02
N THR A 35 -20.06 -13.87 -0.13
CA THR A 35 -18.67 -14.31 0.10
C THR A 35 -18.08 -14.86 -1.20
N ALA A 36 -18.77 -15.77 -1.88
CA ALA A 36 -18.29 -16.32 -3.15
C ALA A 36 -18.09 -15.25 -4.25
N ARG A 37 -18.94 -14.21 -4.27
CA ARG A 37 -18.75 -13.06 -5.18
C ARG A 37 -17.52 -12.23 -4.78
N LEU A 38 -17.34 -11.94 -3.50
CA LEU A 38 -16.18 -11.20 -3.01
C LEU A 38 -14.88 -11.96 -3.28
N ASP A 39 -14.86 -13.28 -3.11
CA ASP A 39 -13.70 -14.12 -3.41
C ASP A 39 -13.39 -14.15 -4.91
N ALA A 40 -14.42 -14.24 -5.75
CA ALA A 40 -14.28 -14.16 -7.21
C ALA A 40 -13.75 -12.79 -7.65
N ASP A 41 -14.31 -11.70 -7.11
CA ASP A 41 -13.86 -10.34 -7.36
C ASP A 41 -12.40 -10.17 -6.90
N ALA A 42 -12.04 -10.65 -5.71
CA ALA A 42 -10.67 -10.59 -5.20
C ALA A 42 -9.68 -11.34 -6.09
N THR A 43 -10.07 -12.51 -6.61
CA THR A 43 -9.25 -13.29 -7.55
C THR A 43 -8.99 -12.51 -8.85
N ILE A 44 -10.06 -11.95 -9.44
CA ILE A 44 -9.98 -11.15 -10.67
C ILE A 44 -9.10 -9.91 -10.45
N LEU A 45 -9.34 -9.18 -9.37
CA LEU A 45 -8.60 -7.97 -9.05
C LEU A 45 -7.13 -8.28 -8.73
N SER A 46 -6.83 -9.43 -8.11
CA SER A 46 -5.45 -9.86 -7.87
C SER A 46 -4.72 -10.16 -9.18
N ALA A 47 -5.41 -10.78 -10.14
CA ALA A 47 -4.85 -11.06 -11.46
C ALA A 47 -4.49 -9.80 -12.26
N LEU A 48 -5.20 -8.67 -12.06
CA LEU A 48 -4.85 -7.39 -12.70
C LEU A 48 -3.42 -6.96 -12.37
N TRP A 49 -2.97 -7.17 -11.14
CA TRP A 49 -1.64 -6.78 -10.67
C TRP A 49 -0.52 -7.61 -11.28
N GLN A 50 -0.84 -8.71 -11.97
CA GLN A 50 0.10 -9.53 -12.73
C GLN A 50 0.24 -9.09 -14.20
N THR A 51 -0.19 -7.88 -14.52
CA THR A 51 0.06 -7.24 -15.82
C THR A 51 1.56 -7.19 -16.17
N ASP A 52 1.87 -7.35 -17.45
CA ASP A 52 3.18 -7.16 -18.06
C ASP A 52 3.37 -5.76 -18.67
N GLU A 53 2.34 -4.89 -18.57
CA GLU A 53 2.40 -3.51 -19.03
C GLU A 53 2.68 -2.52 -17.91
N TRP A 54 3.79 -1.80 -18.01
CA TRP A 54 4.16 -0.79 -17.01
C TRP A 54 3.13 0.31 -16.87
N LYS A 55 2.53 0.77 -17.97
CA LYS A 55 1.48 1.80 -17.92
C LYS A 55 0.29 1.32 -17.11
N VAL A 56 -0.13 0.06 -17.31
CA VAL A 56 -1.23 -0.55 -16.56
C VAL A 56 -0.87 -0.66 -15.08
N LEU A 57 0.33 -1.14 -14.73
CA LEU A 57 0.77 -1.26 -13.34
C LEU A 57 0.75 0.10 -12.62
N HIS A 58 1.25 1.16 -13.25
CA HIS A 58 1.21 2.50 -12.66
C HIS A 58 -0.23 3.00 -12.51
N GLY A 59 -1.11 2.74 -13.48
CA GLY A 59 -2.52 3.10 -13.33
C GLY A 59 -3.25 2.29 -12.27
N LEU A 60 -2.91 1.03 -12.03
CA LEU A 60 -3.44 0.27 -10.89
C LEU A 60 -3.03 0.91 -9.56
N PHE A 61 -1.79 1.39 -9.44
CA PHE A 61 -1.36 2.16 -8.27
C PHE A 61 -2.13 3.49 -8.13
N ASP A 62 -2.35 4.23 -9.22
CA ASP A 62 -3.12 5.49 -9.16
C ASP A 62 -4.58 5.27 -8.75
N VAL A 63 -5.24 4.28 -9.36
CA VAL A 63 -6.63 3.88 -9.07
C VAL A 63 -6.74 3.32 -7.64
N PHE A 64 -5.71 2.65 -7.13
CA PHE A 64 -5.61 2.22 -5.74
C PHE A 64 -5.50 3.42 -4.77
N LEU A 65 -4.62 4.38 -5.06
CA LEU A 65 -4.40 5.57 -4.23
C LEU A 65 -5.63 6.47 -4.15
N THR A 66 -6.44 6.51 -5.21
CA THR A 66 -7.72 7.24 -5.26
C THR A 66 -8.87 6.49 -4.60
N GLY A 67 -8.67 5.23 -4.20
CA GLY A 67 -9.67 4.41 -3.51
C GLY A 67 -10.64 3.66 -4.43
N SER A 68 -10.51 3.81 -5.75
CA SER A 68 -11.36 3.14 -6.74
C SER A 68 -11.05 1.63 -6.84
N LEU A 69 -9.81 1.23 -6.56
CA LEU A 69 -9.39 -0.17 -6.46
C LEU A 69 -9.22 -0.55 -4.98
N PRO A 70 -10.04 -1.46 -4.43
CA PRO A 70 -10.07 -1.78 -3.00
C PRO A 70 -8.94 -2.70 -2.53
N ILE A 71 -8.27 -3.39 -3.44
CA ILE A 71 -7.17 -4.31 -3.10
C ILE A 71 -5.87 -3.93 -3.80
N SER A 72 -4.74 -4.28 -3.19
CA SER A 72 -3.43 -4.19 -3.81
C SER A 72 -2.63 -5.47 -3.53
N PRO A 73 -1.46 -5.67 -4.18
CA PRO A 73 -0.55 -6.74 -3.82
C PRO A 73 0.14 -6.49 -2.48
N LEU A 74 0.07 -5.27 -1.95
CA LEU A 74 0.78 -4.89 -0.74
C LEU A 74 0.15 -5.56 0.51
N ASN A 75 0.94 -5.68 1.57
CA ASN A 75 0.47 -6.12 2.87
C ASN A 75 -0.40 -5.05 3.54
N GLU A 76 -1.17 -5.45 4.54
CA GLU A 76 -2.13 -4.58 5.24
C GLU A 76 -1.49 -3.31 5.80
N ARG A 77 -0.25 -3.41 6.34
CA ARG A 77 0.49 -2.25 6.86
C ARG A 77 0.74 -1.22 5.76
N CYS A 78 1.21 -1.67 4.59
CA CYS A 78 1.53 -0.81 3.46
C CYS A 78 0.26 -0.22 2.85
N GLU A 79 -0.78 -1.05 2.68
CA GLU A 79 -2.08 -0.58 2.20
C GLU A 79 -2.68 0.50 3.11
N THR A 80 -2.75 0.22 4.41
CA THR A 80 -3.30 1.16 5.40
C THR A 80 -2.50 2.46 5.42
N SER A 81 -1.17 2.38 5.37
CA SER A 81 -0.28 3.52 5.30
C SER A 81 -0.57 4.40 4.07
N LEU A 82 -0.64 3.79 2.89
CA LEU A 82 -0.91 4.52 1.65
C LEU A 82 -2.34 5.03 1.58
N ARG A 83 -3.35 4.30 2.09
CA ARG A 83 -4.77 4.70 2.07
C ARG A 83 -5.11 5.78 3.09
N SER A 84 -4.52 5.74 4.28
CA SER A 84 -4.77 6.74 5.33
C SER A 84 -4.05 8.07 5.09
N TRP A 85 -3.11 8.14 4.14
CA TRP A 85 -2.38 9.38 3.85
C TRP A 85 -3.32 10.53 3.44
N PRO A 86 -3.36 11.68 4.12
CA PRO A 86 -4.42 12.67 3.91
C PRO A 86 -4.42 13.30 2.51
N GLU A 87 -3.23 13.55 1.97
CA GLU A 87 -3.05 14.31 0.72
C GLU A 87 -2.38 13.41 -0.33
N LYS A 88 -3.16 12.81 -1.22
CA LYS A 88 -2.63 11.89 -2.25
C LYS A 88 -1.91 12.58 -3.39
N ARG A 89 -2.02 13.90 -3.52
CA ARG A 89 -1.59 14.65 -4.70
C ARG A 89 -0.14 14.33 -5.11
N TYR A 90 0.80 14.36 -4.17
CA TYR A 90 2.21 14.09 -4.47
C TYR A 90 2.50 12.60 -4.69
N LEU A 91 1.83 11.71 -3.96
CA LEU A 91 1.92 10.27 -4.21
C LEU A 91 1.46 9.91 -5.63
N ARG A 92 0.33 10.48 -6.08
CA ARG A 92 -0.15 10.31 -7.45
C ARG A 92 0.87 10.86 -8.44
N ARG A 93 1.30 12.12 -8.29
CA ARG A 93 2.33 12.71 -9.19
C ARG A 93 3.60 11.87 -9.30
N LEU A 94 4.06 11.27 -8.19
CA LEU A 94 5.18 10.32 -8.21
C LEU A 94 4.88 9.07 -9.05
N VAL A 95 3.69 8.48 -8.91
CA VAL A 95 3.23 7.37 -9.79
C VAL A 95 3.27 7.79 -11.26
N HIS A 96 2.76 8.98 -11.58
CA HIS A 96 2.79 9.51 -12.94
C HIS A 96 4.21 9.81 -13.46
N MET A 97 5.18 10.01 -12.57
CA MET A 97 6.62 10.13 -12.85
C MET A 97 7.35 8.78 -12.90
N GLY A 98 6.65 7.66 -12.77
CA GLY A 98 7.28 6.33 -12.78
C GLY A 98 7.87 5.88 -11.45
N ILE A 99 7.44 6.48 -10.33
CA ILE A 99 7.89 6.18 -8.97
C ILE A 99 6.72 5.60 -8.19
N LEU A 100 6.85 4.34 -7.75
CA LEU A 100 5.75 3.60 -7.13
C LEU A 100 5.86 3.61 -5.60
N PRO A 101 4.94 4.28 -4.88
CA PRO A 101 4.98 4.33 -3.42
C PRO A 101 4.63 2.96 -2.83
N LEU A 102 5.38 2.53 -1.81
CA LEU A 102 5.15 1.26 -1.10
C LEU A 102 4.65 1.49 0.32
N PHE A 103 5.24 2.43 1.04
CA PHE A 103 4.89 2.71 2.43
C PHE A 103 5.27 4.15 2.79
N ILE A 104 4.37 4.88 3.45
CA ILE A 104 4.63 6.21 3.99
C ILE A 104 4.13 6.36 5.42
N GLN A 105 4.95 6.98 6.27
CA GLN A 105 4.55 7.34 7.62
C GLN A 105 4.95 8.76 7.96
N ASN A 106 4.06 9.45 8.67
CA ASN A 106 4.40 10.70 9.32
C ASN A 106 5.32 10.44 10.50
N GLY A 107 6.28 11.35 10.68
CA GLY A 107 6.98 11.47 11.96
C GLY A 107 6.15 12.24 12.98
N GLY A 108 6.74 12.52 14.14
CA GLY A 108 6.08 13.24 15.22
C GLY A 108 5.54 12.32 16.31
N THR A 109 4.84 12.92 17.27
CA THR A 109 4.15 12.20 18.35
C THR A 109 2.71 11.91 17.95
N SER A 110 2.25 10.70 18.23
CA SER A 110 0.86 10.28 18.06
C SER A 110 0.45 9.32 19.17
N THR A 111 -0.76 9.47 19.65
CA THR A 111 -1.45 8.45 20.44
C THR A 111 -2.49 7.78 19.56
N ARG A 112 -2.51 6.45 19.53
CA ARG A 112 -3.47 5.68 18.73
C ARG A 112 -3.85 4.40 19.45
N LEU A 113 -5.00 3.87 19.05
CA LEU A 113 -5.40 2.52 19.40
C LEU A 113 -4.62 1.55 18.50
N ASP A 114 -3.87 0.65 19.12
CA ASP A 114 -3.20 -0.47 18.46
C ASP A 114 -4.15 -1.67 18.52
N GLY A 115 -4.43 -2.26 17.34
CA GLY A 115 -5.52 -3.21 17.11
C GLY A 115 -5.43 -4.52 17.91
N PRO A 116 -6.40 -5.44 17.73
CA PRO A 116 -6.44 -6.67 18.51
C PRO A 116 -5.25 -7.55 18.17
N THR A 117 -4.27 -7.60 19.07
CA THR A 117 -3.36 -8.74 19.17
C THR A 117 -4.22 -9.90 19.61
N GLU A 118 -4.28 -10.99 18.83
CA GLU A 118 -5.09 -12.17 19.14
C GLU A 118 -4.96 -12.56 20.63
N GLY A 119 -6.08 -12.49 21.38
CA GLY A 119 -6.12 -12.82 22.81
C GLY A 119 -7.03 -11.91 23.65
N TYR A 120 -7.39 -12.37 24.85
CA TYR A 120 -8.34 -11.75 25.80
C TYR A 120 -7.97 -10.35 26.34
N TRP A 121 -6.87 -9.74 25.87
CA TRP A 121 -6.40 -8.39 26.25
C TRP A 121 -6.44 -7.42 25.05
N GLY A 122 -7.43 -7.63 24.18
CA GLY A 122 -7.42 -7.35 22.74
C GLY A 122 -7.47 -5.91 22.25
N THR A 123 -7.02 -4.91 23.00
CA THR A 123 -6.76 -3.58 22.45
C THR A 123 -5.83 -2.80 23.37
N ARG A 124 -4.76 -2.21 22.83
CA ARG A 124 -3.83 -1.39 23.62
C ARG A 124 -3.73 -0.02 23.00
N TRP A 125 -3.72 0.99 23.85
CA TRP A 125 -3.29 2.31 23.44
C TRP A 125 -1.78 2.34 23.30
N LEU A 126 -1.31 3.04 22.27
CA LEU A 126 0.09 3.27 21.99
C LEU A 126 0.28 4.78 21.88
N GLN A 127 1.18 5.33 22.69
CA GLN A 127 1.70 6.68 22.54
C GLN A 127 3.14 6.58 22.08
N GLY A 128 3.43 7.06 20.87
CA GLY A 128 4.75 6.91 20.26
C GLY A 128 5.22 8.16 19.53
N LYS A 129 6.53 8.35 19.51
CA LYS A 129 7.27 9.30 18.69
C LYS A 129 7.91 8.54 17.54
N LYS A 130 7.58 8.91 16.31
CA LYS A 130 8.03 8.25 15.08
C LYS A 130 8.91 9.18 14.24
N ARG A 131 9.89 8.61 13.55
CA ARG A 131 10.58 9.31 12.45
C ARG A 131 9.76 9.15 11.19
N ALA A 132 9.63 10.22 10.40
CA ALA A 132 8.97 10.10 9.11
C ALA A 132 9.78 9.15 8.23
N CYS A 133 9.09 8.29 7.49
CA CYS A 133 9.73 7.34 6.58
C CYS A 133 8.87 7.21 5.31
N PHE A 134 9.52 7.12 4.17
CA PHE A 134 8.89 6.90 2.88
C PHE A 134 9.70 5.87 2.09
N GLU A 135 9.04 4.77 1.70
CA GLU A 135 9.60 3.65 0.95
C GLU A 135 8.88 3.59 -0.41
N PHE A 136 9.64 3.50 -1.50
CA PHE A 136 9.13 3.49 -2.87
C PHE A 136 10.06 2.74 -3.83
N VAL A 137 9.55 2.34 -4.98
CA VAL A 137 10.32 1.72 -6.07
C VAL A 137 10.51 2.71 -7.20
N VAL A 138 11.66 2.67 -7.87
CA VAL A 138 11.96 3.48 -9.06
C VAL A 138 12.27 2.58 -10.26
N PRO A 139 11.27 1.90 -10.86
CA PRO A 139 11.52 0.93 -11.93
C PRO A 139 12.27 1.50 -13.14
N MET A 140 12.09 2.79 -13.41
CA MET A 140 12.71 3.46 -14.56
C MET A 140 14.22 3.71 -14.40
N ALA A 141 14.77 3.64 -13.17
CA ALA A 141 16.18 3.91 -12.92
C ALA A 141 17.14 2.84 -13.49
N GLU A 142 16.72 1.58 -13.58
CA GLU A 142 17.51 0.52 -14.24
C GLU A 142 17.10 0.26 -15.70
N GLY A 143 16.07 0.96 -16.18
CA GLY A 143 15.65 0.95 -17.57
C GLY A 143 14.57 -0.09 -17.89
N TYR A 144 13.50 0.40 -18.52
CA TYR A 144 12.73 -0.46 -19.40
C TYR A 144 13.67 -1.05 -20.47
N SER A 145 13.54 -2.35 -20.74
CA SER A 145 13.86 -2.80 -22.08
C SER A 145 12.76 -2.20 -22.94
N LEU A 146 13.13 -1.20 -23.73
CA LEU A 146 12.29 -0.48 -24.70
C LEU A 146 11.73 -1.38 -25.80
N THR A 147 11.84 -2.70 -25.68
CA THR A 147 11.25 -3.66 -26.61
C THR A 147 9.72 -3.78 -26.46
N HIS A 148 9.14 -3.39 -25.32
CA HIS A 148 7.68 -3.46 -25.08
C HIS A 148 6.96 -2.11 -25.04
N MET A 149 7.68 -0.98 -25.05
CA MET A 149 7.06 0.31 -25.38
C MET A 149 7.34 0.55 -26.85
N GLU A 150 6.36 0.23 -27.69
CA GLU A 150 6.45 0.39 -29.13
C GLU A 150 7.03 1.76 -29.53
N LYS A 151 7.72 1.73 -30.66
CA LYS A 151 8.50 2.78 -31.34
C LYS A 151 7.77 4.09 -31.65
N SER A 152 6.70 4.46 -30.95
CA SER A 152 5.87 5.61 -31.29
C SER A 152 5.19 6.18 -30.05
N ALA A 153 5.75 7.26 -29.48
CA ALA A 153 4.96 8.41 -28.99
C ALA A 153 5.76 9.48 -28.23
N LEU A 154 6.98 9.24 -27.74
CA LEU A 154 7.69 10.25 -26.92
C LEU A 154 9.08 10.58 -27.50
N PRO A 155 9.21 11.67 -28.29
CA PRO A 155 10.47 12.10 -28.92
C PRO A 155 11.61 12.39 -27.92
N ASN A 156 11.30 12.62 -26.65
CA ASN A 156 12.26 13.12 -25.65
C ASN A 156 12.71 12.08 -24.61
N PHE A 157 12.27 10.82 -24.70
CA PHE A 157 12.48 9.79 -23.66
C PHE A 157 13.82 9.02 -23.77
N ARG A 158 14.86 9.64 -24.35
CA ARG A 158 16.11 8.94 -24.72
C ARG A 158 17.15 8.83 -23.61
N GLU A 159 16.99 9.48 -22.46
CA GLU A 159 18.01 9.44 -21.41
C GLU A 159 17.46 8.83 -20.13
N ARG A 160 17.99 7.65 -19.73
CA ARG A 160 17.81 7.03 -18.41
C ARG A 160 18.26 7.95 -17.24
N ARG A 161 18.95 9.04 -17.59
CA ARG A 161 19.65 9.94 -16.68
C ARG A 161 18.76 10.55 -15.59
N PRO A 162 17.53 11.04 -15.83
CA PRO A 162 16.79 11.73 -14.78
C PRO A 162 16.44 10.84 -13.58
N TRP A 163 16.01 9.59 -13.79
CA TRP A 163 15.70 8.67 -12.69
C TRP A 163 16.94 8.17 -11.96
N GLN A 164 18.04 7.96 -12.68
CA GLN A 164 19.33 7.62 -12.09
C GLN A 164 19.87 8.79 -11.25
N MET A 165 19.90 9.99 -11.82
CA MET A 165 20.27 11.23 -11.13
C MET A 165 19.37 11.51 -9.94
N PHE A 166 18.07 11.19 -10.02
CA PHE A 166 17.16 11.30 -8.88
C PHE A 166 17.61 10.40 -7.72
N VAL A 167 17.92 9.12 -7.98
CA VAL A 167 18.42 8.20 -6.95
C VAL A 167 19.77 8.65 -6.42
N GLU A 168 20.69 9.07 -7.29
CA GLU A 168 22.00 9.62 -6.91
C GLU A 168 21.87 10.87 -6.03
N ASN A 169 20.99 11.81 -6.38
CA ASN A 169 20.75 13.03 -5.61
C ASN A 169 20.16 12.73 -4.22
N LEU A 170 19.35 11.68 -4.09
CA LEU A 170 18.87 11.24 -2.77
C LEU A 170 20.02 10.71 -1.92
N LEU A 171 20.98 9.99 -2.52
CA LEU A 171 22.15 9.43 -1.83
C LEU A 171 23.20 10.50 -1.45
N ASP A 172 23.42 11.50 -2.31
CA ASP A 172 24.29 12.65 -2.03
C ASP A 172 23.83 13.41 -0.77
N ASN A 173 22.53 13.34 -0.46
CA ASN A 173 21.94 13.66 0.83
C ASN A 173 22.39 14.98 1.48
N LYS A 174 22.51 16.04 0.68
CA LYS A 174 22.75 17.42 1.18
C LYS A 174 21.69 17.92 2.17
N HIS A 175 20.57 17.22 2.28
CA HIS A 175 19.41 17.58 3.10
C HIS A 175 19.37 16.88 4.47
N GLY A 176 20.32 15.98 4.76
CA GLY A 176 20.45 15.34 6.08
C GLY A 176 19.43 14.25 6.39
N PHE A 177 18.75 13.70 5.38
CA PHE A 177 17.90 12.51 5.54
C PHE A 177 18.76 11.25 5.67
N ARG A 178 18.14 10.11 5.95
CA ARG A 178 18.79 8.80 5.94
C ARG A 178 18.21 8.03 4.77
N VAL A 179 19.02 7.80 3.75
CA VAL A 179 18.63 7.15 2.50
C VAL A 179 19.41 5.86 2.35
N CYS A 180 18.69 4.77 2.10
CA CYS A 180 19.27 3.55 1.54
C CYS A 180 18.53 3.18 0.26
N VAL A 181 19.29 2.58 -0.65
CA VAL A 181 18.81 2.03 -1.90
C VAL A 181 19.18 0.57 -1.93
N SER A 182 18.20 -0.28 -2.18
CA SER A 182 18.41 -1.71 -2.33
C SER A 182 17.74 -2.20 -3.61
N ASN A 183 18.13 -3.38 -4.07
CA ASN A 183 17.40 -4.06 -5.12
C ASN A 183 16.16 -4.78 -4.54
N GLU A 184 15.41 -5.46 -5.40
CA GLU A 184 14.24 -6.28 -5.08
C GLU A 184 14.55 -7.42 -4.10
N TYR A 185 15.81 -7.87 -4.03
CA TYR A 185 16.29 -8.89 -3.10
C TYR A 185 16.79 -8.33 -1.76
N GLY A 186 16.73 -7.02 -1.55
CA GLY A 186 17.19 -6.34 -0.33
C GLY A 186 18.71 -6.16 -0.28
N ASN A 187 19.44 -6.46 -1.36
CA ASN A 187 20.88 -6.18 -1.44
C ASN A 187 21.08 -4.69 -1.68
N ALA A 188 22.01 -4.07 -0.98
CA ALA A 188 22.34 -2.66 -1.19
C ALA A 188 22.76 -2.39 -2.65
N LEU A 189 22.24 -1.31 -3.22
CA LEU A 189 22.62 -0.80 -4.54
C LEU A 189 23.39 0.50 -4.34
N GLY A 190 24.73 0.39 -4.29
CA GLY A 190 25.63 1.53 -4.15
C GLY A 190 25.84 2.00 -2.70
N ASP A 191 26.34 3.23 -2.57
CA ASP A 191 26.64 3.86 -1.30
C ASP A 191 25.36 4.24 -0.54
N VAL A 192 25.46 4.31 0.79
CA VAL A 192 24.42 4.87 1.66
C VAL A 192 24.62 6.36 1.85
N SER A 193 23.55 7.09 2.16
CA SER A 193 23.67 8.51 2.48
C SER A 193 24.52 8.77 3.71
N ASN A 194 24.96 10.02 3.89
CA ASN A 194 25.52 10.50 5.16
C ASN A 194 24.60 11.57 5.80
N PRO A 195 23.98 11.34 6.98
CA PRO A 195 24.10 10.17 7.82
C PRO A 195 23.45 8.92 7.22
N ALA A 196 24.04 7.76 7.48
CA ALA A 196 23.50 6.49 7.01
C ALA A 196 22.28 6.06 7.83
N PRO A 197 21.36 5.28 7.25
CA PRO A 197 20.40 4.50 8.02
C PRO A 197 21.10 3.63 9.07
N ASP A 198 20.64 3.70 10.31
CA ASP A 198 21.26 3.04 11.45
C ASP A 198 20.22 2.19 12.19
N HIS A 199 20.48 0.89 12.31
CA HIS A 199 19.57 -0.06 12.95
C HIS A 199 19.54 0.11 14.48
N SER A 200 20.62 0.63 15.06
CA SER A 200 20.70 0.90 16.51
C SER A 200 19.83 2.08 16.91
N GLN A 201 19.49 2.96 15.96
CA GLN A 201 18.62 4.09 16.22
C GLN A 201 17.15 3.72 16.02
N PRO A 202 16.28 4.00 17.00
CA PRO A 202 14.87 3.66 16.92
C PRO A 202 14.14 4.49 15.87
N LEU A 203 13.29 3.82 15.09
CA LEU A 203 12.32 4.46 14.20
C LEU A 203 11.09 4.96 14.98
N GLU A 204 10.75 4.24 16.06
CA GLU A 204 9.64 4.56 16.95
C GLU A 204 10.02 4.26 18.41
N ILE A 205 9.80 5.24 19.28
CA ILE A 205 9.94 5.12 20.73
C ILE A 205 8.60 5.49 21.36
N GLY A 206 8.16 4.78 22.38
CA GLY A 206 6.93 5.12 23.07
C GLY A 206 6.54 4.12 24.14
N ALA A 207 5.30 4.22 24.60
CA ALA A 207 4.73 3.33 25.59
C ALA A 207 3.42 2.71 25.11
N THR A 208 3.10 1.53 25.61
CA THR A 208 1.81 0.86 25.38
C THR A 208 1.06 0.62 26.67
N SER A 209 -0.28 0.74 26.65
CA SER A 209 -1.14 0.58 27.83
C SER A 209 -2.53 0.10 27.46
N CYS A 210 -3.16 -0.72 28.30
CA CYS A 210 -4.57 -1.06 28.14
C CYS A 210 -5.49 0.15 28.40
N PHE A 211 -4.99 1.18 29.10
CA PHE A 211 -5.71 2.41 29.41
C PHE A 211 -4.93 3.62 28.89
N GLU A 212 -5.55 4.44 28.04
CA GLU A 212 -4.95 5.65 27.49
C GLU A 212 -4.41 6.60 28.58
N PRO A 213 -5.13 6.89 29.69
CA PRO A 213 -4.66 7.84 30.70
C PRO A 213 -3.39 7.40 31.43
N LEU A 214 -3.02 6.12 31.36
CA LEU A 214 -1.81 5.61 32.00
C LEU A 214 -0.55 5.77 31.13
N LEU A 215 -0.68 6.07 29.83
CA LEU A 215 0.45 6.19 28.91
C LEU A 215 1.50 7.23 29.37
N PRO A 216 1.12 8.43 29.85
CA PRO A 216 2.11 9.43 30.26
C PRO A 216 2.97 9.02 31.46
N PHE A 217 2.53 8.02 32.23
CA PHE A 217 3.25 7.52 33.41
C PHE A 217 4.13 6.30 33.12
N LYS A 218 4.04 5.75 31.91
CA LYS A 218 4.85 4.60 31.50
C LYS A 218 6.19 5.06 30.93
N LYS A 219 7.19 4.22 31.11
CA LYS A 219 8.51 4.45 30.52
C LYS A 219 8.43 4.23 29.01
N ASP A 220 9.06 5.14 28.26
CA ASP A 220 9.28 4.99 26.84
C ASP A 220 10.24 3.83 26.55
N GLU A 221 9.86 2.96 25.63
CA GLU A 221 10.61 1.83 25.12
C GLU A 221 10.76 1.93 23.60
N VAL A 222 11.73 1.21 23.04
CA VAL A 222 11.87 1.13 21.58
C VAL A 222 10.76 0.22 21.05
N LEU A 223 9.75 0.83 20.41
CA LEU A 223 8.64 0.10 19.80
C LEU A 223 9.01 -0.42 18.41
N GLN A 224 9.85 0.32 17.68
CA GLN A 224 10.38 -0.11 16.39
C GLN A 224 11.83 0.36 16.20
N TYR A 225 12.74 -0.59 15.97
CA TYR A 225 14.10 -0.29 15.56
C TYR A 225 14.17 0.23 14.11
N GLY A 226 15.17 1.06 13.83
CA GLY A 226 15.59 1.40 12.47
C GLY A 226 16.02 0.14 11.71
N LYS A 227 16.05 0.22 10.37
CA LYS A 227 16.38 -0.96 9.54
C LYS A 227 17.85 -1.07 9.18
N GLY A 228 18.66 -0.03 9.44
CA GLY A 228 20.06 -0.01 9.03
C GLY A 228 20.20 0.17 7.51
N ASP A 229 21.38 -0.20 7.02
CA ASP A 229 21.86 -0.08 5.64
C ASP A 229 21.24 -1.10 4.68
N VAL A 230 20.77 -2.25 5.18
CA VAL A 230 20.13 -3.29 4.36
C VAL A 230 18.65 -2.96 4.13
N GLY A 231 18.28 -2.79 2.87
CA GLY A 231 16.90 -2.57 2.46
C GLY A 231 16.03 -3.83 2.58
N ARG A 232 14.72 -3.65 2.53
CA ARG A 232 13.77 -4.77 2.56
C ARG A 232 13.69 -5.41 1.18
N LYS A 233 13.71 -6.75 1.15
CA LYS A 233 13.23 -7.53 0.01
C LYS A 233 11.87 -7.01 -0.43
N PHE A 234 11.61 -6.93 -1.73
CA PHE A 234 10.32 -6.51 -2.26
C PHE A 234 9.18 -7.38 -1.71
N ALA A 235 9.43 -8.68 -1.54
CA ALA A 235 8.50 -9.63 -0.91
C ALA A 235 8.02 -9.20 0.50
N TYR A 236 8.78 -8.37 1.22
CA TYR A 236 8.35 -7.83 2.52
C TYR A 236 7.13 -6.92 2.39
N TYR A 237 6.98 -6.23 1.26
CA TYR A 237 5.87 -5.31 1.02
C TYR A 237 4.61 -6.03 0.56
N VAL A 238 4.73 -7.28 0.10
CA VAL A 238 3.65 -8.08 -0.46
C VAL A 238 2.87 -8.77 0.67
N GLY A 239 1.55 -8.84 0.54
CA GLY A 239 0.69 -9.52 1.51
C GLY A 239 0.94 -11.03 1.56
N GLU A 240 0.73 -11.65 2.72
CA GLU A 240 0.80 -13.11 2.84
C GLU A 240 -0.21 -13.78 1.91
N GLY A 241 0.24 -14.80 1.17
CA GLY A 241 -0.58 -15.49 0.17
C GLY A 241 -0.90 -14.67 -1.09
N LYS A 242 -0.35 -13.45 -1.23
CA LYS A 242 -0.47 -12.65 -2.46
C LYS A 242 0.79 -12.81 -3.32
N ASP A 243 0.59 -12.79 -4.63
CA ASP A 243 1.68 -12.74 -5.58
C ASP A 243 2.18 -11.30 -5.76
N ALA A 244 3.50 -11.13 -5.74
CA ALA A 244 4.14 -9.88 -6.09
C ALA A 244 3.87 -9.56 -7.58
N PRO A 245 3.69 -8.29 -7.99
CA PRO A 245 3.57 -7.95 -9.40
C PRO A 245 4.80 -8.42 -10.18
N GLY A 246 4.60 -9.25 -11.20
CA GLY A 246 5.70 -9.84 -11.98
C GLY A 246 6.73 -8.81 -12.47
N LEU A 247 6.27 -7.65 -12.93
CA LEU A 247 7.12 -6.54 -13.36
C LEU A 247 8.06 -5.99 -12.26
N LEU A 248 7.65 -6.04 -10.99
CA LEU A 248 8.44 -5.55 -9.87
C LEU A 248 9.47 -6.57 -9.37
N VAL A 249 9.25 -7.86 -9.65
CA VAL A 249 10.15 -8.95 -9.23
C VAL A 249 11.08 -9.40 -10.36
N ALA A 250 10.68 -9.26 -11.62
CA ALA A 250 11.47 -9.72 -12.77
C ALA A 250 12.72 -8.86 -13.05
N LYS A 251 12.86 -7.71 -12.37
CA LYS A 251 13.95 -6.76 -12.61
C LYS A 251 14.52 -6.26 -11.29
N ARG A 252 15.78 -5.83 -11.36
CA ARG A 252 16.54 -5.14 -10.32
C ARG A 252 16.02 -3.72 -10.08
N ASN A 253 14.74 -3.60 -9.76
CA ASN A 253 14.13 -2.30 -9.52
C ASN A 253 14.69 -1.71 -8.21
N PRO A 254 15.25 -0.49 -8.23
CA PRO A 254 15.71 0.16 -7.01
C PRO A 254 14.55 0.43 -6.07
N VAL A 255 14.64 -0.13 -4.87
CA VAL A 255 13.78 0.13 -3.72
C VAL A 255 14.50 1.15 -2.86
N VAL A 256 13.93 2.34 -2.76
CA VAL A 256 14.49 3.46 -2.02
C VAL A 256 13.71 3.65 -0.74
N ARG A 257 14.44 3.84 0.37
CA ARG A 257 13.88 4.25 1.65
C ARG A 257 14.50 5.57 2.05
N VAL A 258 13.64 6.53 2.37
CA VAL A 258 14.03 7.84 2.91
C VAL A 258 13.46 7.97 4.31
N GLU A 259 14.31 8.30 5.27
CA GLU A 259 13.96 8.41 6.68
C GLU A 259 14.46 9.74 7.26
N CYS A 260 13.65 10.38 8.11
CA CYS A 260 14.09 11.57 8.84
C CYS A 260 15.13 11.20 9.91
N PRO A 261 16.15 12.05 10.14
CA PRO A 261 17.12 11.80 11.21
C PRO A 261 16.49 11.92 12.60
N HIS A 262 15.44 12.73 12.73
CA HIS A 262 14.75 13.05 13.99
C HIS A 262 13.25 12.72 13.93
N PHE A 263 12.59 12.73 15.08
CA PHE A 263 11.16 12.42 15.25
C PHE A 263 10.21 13.56 14.80
N GLU A 264 10.61 14.36 13.82
CA GLU A 264 9.82 15.50 13.36
C GLU A 264 8.72 15.09 12.38
N LYS A 265 7.62 15.86 12.37
CA LYS A 265 6.62 15.78 11.29
C LYS A 265 7.25 16.32 10.00
N LYS A 266 7.34 15.48 8.98
CA LYS A 266 7.77 15.87 7.63
C LYS A 266 6.88 15.20 6.57
N LYS A 267 6.49 15.98 5.56
CA LYS A 267 5.79 15.51 4.36
C LYS A 267 6.81 14.97 3.35
N LEU A 268 7.25 13.73 3.54
CA LEU A 268 8.31 13.13 2.72
C LEU A 268 7.89 12.92 1.27
N ASP A 269 6.61 12.68 0.99
CA ASP A 269 6.05 12.63 -0.37
C ASP A 269 6.31 13.92 -1.16
N THR A 270 6.09 15.08 -0.53
CA THR A 270 6.30 16.40 -1.11
C THR A 270 7.79 16.66 -1.36
N TRP A 271 8.63 16.29 -0.39
CA TRP A 271 10.09 16.44 -0.53
C TRP A 271 10.66 15.53 -1.63
N VAL A 272 10.27 14.25 -1.65
CA VAL A 272 10.70 13.29 -2.68
C VAL A 272 10.23 13.74 -4.07
N TYR A 273 9.00 14.25 -4.18
CA TYR A 273 8.52 14.87 -5.43
C TYR A 273 9.40 16.05 -5.86
N GLY A 274 9.76 16.93 -4.94
CA GLY A 274 10.68 18.04 -5.20
C GLY A 274 12.05 17.56 -5.72
N MET A 275 12.61 16.51 -5.12
CA MET A 275 13.86 15.89 -5.57
C MET A 275 13.75 15.29 -6.98
N ALA A 276 12.64 14.63 -7.29
CA ALA A 276 12.37 14.08 -8.63
C ALA A 276 12.32 15.20 -9.68
N VAL A 277 11.60 16.29 -9.39
CA VAL A 277 11.52 17.47 -10.27
C VAL A 277 12.90 18.11 -10.47
N GLN A 278 13.70 18.26 -9.41
CA GLN A 278 15.05 18.82 -9.50
C GLN A 278 15.99 17.97 -10.34
N ALA A 279 15.85 16.64 -10.28
CA ALA A 279 16.59 15.71 -11.13
C ALA A 279 16.09 15.69 -12.60
N GLY A 280 15.06 16.48 -12.92
CA GLY A 280 14.47 16.55 -14.27
C GLY A 280 13.57 15.37 -14.60
N VAL A 281 13.10 14.62 -13.60
CA VAL A 281 12.12 13.55 -13.80
C VAL A 281 10.80 14.17 -14.25
N GLN A 282 10.40 13.85 -15.48
CA GLN A 282 9.16 14.33 -16.06
C GLN A 282 8.01 13.37 -15.78
N GLN A 283 6.80 13.90 -15.85
CA GLN A 283 5.60 13.09 -15.89
C GLN A 283 5.62 12.25 -17.17
N VAL A 284 5.56 10.93 -17.00
CA VAL A 284 5.60 9.95 -18.10
C VAL A 284 4.20 9.69 -18.64
N TRP A 285 3.22 9.74 -17.75
CA TRP A 285 1.82 9.47 -18.04
C TRP A 285 0.97 10.66 -17.61
N GLU A 286 0.13 11.18 -18.49
CA GLU A 286 -0.82 12.22 -18.14
C GLU A 286 -1.84 11.75 -17.09
N GLU A 287 -2.36 12.69 -16.27
CA GLU A 287 -3.27 12.37 -15.15
C GLU A 287 -4.57 11.71 -15.61
N ALA A 288 -5.19 12.24 -16.66
CA ALA A 288 -6.42 11.69 -17.22
C ALA A 288 -6.19 10.33 -17.90
N ASP A 289 -5.06 10.18 -18.58
CA ASP A 289 -4.80 9.03 -19.45
C ASP A 289 -4.54 7.73 -18.68
N LEU A 290 -3.96 7.81 -17.47
CA LEU A 290 -3.45 6.62 -16.80
C LEU A 290 -4.57 5.74 -16.23
N GLY A 291 -5.55 6.34 -15.55
CA GLY A 291 -6.70 5.63 -15.00
C GLY A 291 -7.60 5.07 -16.11
N ASP A 292 -7.90 5.89 -17.12
CA ASP A 292 -8.77 5.51 -18.24
C ASP A 292 -8.13 4.41 -19.09
N TYR A 293 -6.82 4.50 -19.37
CA TYR A 293 -6.08 3.46 -20.06
C TYR A 293 -6.12 2.13 -19.29
N THR A 294 -5.86 2.14 -17.98
CA THR A 294 -5.89 0.92 -17.17
C THR A 294 -7.28 0.28 -17.18
N ARG A 295 -8.36 1.08 -17.07
CA ARG A 295 -9.73 0.55 -17.16
C ARG A 295 -10.03 -0.06 -18.53
N ALA A 296 -9.68 0.64 -19.61
CA ALA A 296 -9.87 0.16 -20.97
C ALA A 296 -9.09 -1.14 -21.22
N TRP A 297 -7.83 -1.19 -20.77
CA TRP A 297 -6.99 -2.38 -20.84
C TRP A 297 -7.61 -3.57 -20.08
N SER A 298 -8.16 -3.33 -18.89
CA SER A 298 -8.81 -4.41 -18.13
C SER A 298 -10.03 -4.98 -18.86
N VAL A 299 -10.86 -4.13 -19.48
CA VAL A 299 -12.01 -4.58 -20.28
C VAL A 299 -11.56 -5.40 -21.49
N GLN A 300 -10.51 -4.97 -22.19
CA GLN A 300 -9.96 -5.67 -23.36
C GLN A 300 -9.36 -7.03 -23.01
N ASN A 301 -8.70 -7.15 -21.86
CA ASN A 301 -8.08 -8.40 -21.39
C ASN A 301 -9.07 -9.34 -20.68
N SER A 302 -10.35 -9.26 -21.06
CA SER A 302 -11.42 -10.14 -20.59
C SER A 302 -11.69 -10.11 -19.09
N TYR A 303 -11.25 -9.06 -18.38
CA TYR A 303 -11.74 -8.75 -17.03
C TYR A 303 -13.10 -8.02 -17.14
N GLN A 304 -14.04 -8.58 -17.90
CA GLN A 304 -15.34 -7.95 -18.21
C GLN A 304 -16.27 -7.84 -17.00
N THR A 305 -16.04 -8.68 -15.98
CA THR A 305 -16.75 -8.65 -14.70
C THR A 305 -15.96 -7.88 -13.66
N LEU A 306 -15.37 -6.75 -14.05
CA LEU A 306 -14.84 -5.84 -13.04
C LEU A 306 -16.00 -5.28 -12.21
N PRO A 307 -15.85 -5.21 -10.88
CA PRO A 307 -16.87 -4.65 -10.04
C PRO A 307 -17.22 -3.23 -10.49
N ALA A 308 -18.51 -2.87 -10.44
CA ALA A 308 -18.99 -1.58 -10.96
C ALA A 308 -18.26 -0.37 -10.36
N TYR A 309 -17.76 -0.47 -9.12
CA TYR A 309 -16.98 0.57 -8.45
C TYR A 309 -15.61 0.82 -9.08
N PHE A 310 -15.07 -0.13 -9.85
CA PHE A 310 -13.81 0.02 -10.58
C PHE A 310 -14.02 0.70 -11.93
N LEU A 311 -15.20 0.50 -12.54
CA LEU A 311 -15.57 1.06 -13.84
C LEU A 311 -16.19 2.46 -13.74
N GLY A 312 -16.78 2.81 -12.59
CA GLY A 312 -17.43 4.09 -12.34
C GLY A 312 -16.51 5.12 -11.69
N GLY A 313 -16.02 6.06 -12.50
CA GLY A 313 -15.79 7.44 -12.07
C GLY A 313 -16.99 8.29 -12.49
#